data_AF-A0A7C6VDW9-F1
#
_entry.id   AF-A0A7C6VDW9-F1
#
_cell.length_a   1.000
_cell.length_b   1.000
_cell.length_c   1.000
_cell.angle_alpha   90.00
_cell.angle_beta   90.00
_cell.angle_gamma   90.00
#
_symmetry.space_group_name_H-M   'P 1'
#
loop_
_entity.id
_entity.type
_entity.pdbx_description
1 polymer ?
#
loop_
_entity_poly.entity_id
_entity_poly.type
_entity_poly.pdbx_seq_one_letter_code
_entity_poly.pdbx_strand_id
1 'polypeptide(L)'
;FGSANQLLAGLALLSVSVWLMRRGRNYRPTFYPMVFMLIVTLTALASLIRNNLAAQNYVLGVPGVLLFVLAIFLVIETYNVMKDASKSDVKA
;
A
#
# COMPACT_ATOMS: atom_id res chain seq x y z
N PHE A 1 -0.28 -15.38 -2.36
CA PHE A 1 1.16 -15.09 -2.58
C PHE A 1 1.42 -13.80 -3.34
N GLY A 2 0.65 -13.41 -4.36
CA GLY A 2 0.85 -12.14 -5.07
C GLY A 2 0.71 -10.87 -4.20
N SER A 3 -0.24 -10.85 -3.26
CA SER A 3 -0.56 -9.65 -2.48
C SER A 3 0.56 -9.16 -1.54
N ALA A 4 1.38 -10.05 -0.98
CA ALA A 4 2.52 -9.65 -0.15
C ALA A 4 3.55 -8.84 -0.97
N ASN A 5 3.82 -9.28 -2.20
CA ASN A 5 4.71 -8.57 -3.11
C ASN A 5 4.14 -7.22 -3.53
N GLN A 6 2.81 -7.14 -3.65
CA GLN A 6 2.14 -5.88 -3.96
C GLN A 6 2.24 -4.87 -2.81
N LEU A 7 2.23 -5.33 -1.56
CA LEU A 7 2.48 -4.46 -0.40
C LEU A 7 3.91 -3.93 -0.38
N LEU A 8 4.90 -4.78 -0.65
CA LEU A 8 6.31 -4.40 -0.77
C LEU A 8 6.52 -3.37 -1.89
N ALA A 9 5.88 -3.59 -3.04
CA ALA A 9 5.89 -2.64 -4.15
C ALA A 9 5.18 -1.32 -3.80
N GLY A 10 4.08 -1.36 -3.03
CA GLY A 10 3.41 -0.17 -2.52
C GLY A 10 4.33 0.68 -1.63
N LEU A 11 5.07 0.04 -0.71
CA LEU A 11 6.08 0.69 0.14
C LEU A 11 7.22 1.30 -0.69
N ALA A 12 7.71 0.60 -1.72
CA ALA A 12 8.75 1.12 -2.61
C ALA A 12 8.26 2.34 -3.39
N LEU A 13 7.05 2.28 -3.97
CA LEU A 13 6.45 3.40 -4.71
C LEU A 13 6.17 4.59 -3.81
N LEU A 14 5.74 4.37 -2.56
CA LEU A 14 5.60 5.43 -1.56
C LEU A 14 6.94 6.11 -1.31
N SER A 15 8.00 5.34 -1.07
CA SER A 15 9.33 5.87 -0.81
C SER A 15 9.84 6.73 -1.97
N VAL A 16 9.65 6.26 -3.21
CA VAL A 16 10.03 7.02 -4.42
C VAL A 16 9.15 8.26 -4.60
N SER A 17 7.84 8.17 -4.37
CA SER A 17 6.91 9.30 -4.49
C SER A 17 7.27 10.42 -3.53
N VAL A 18 7.58 10.08 -2.27
CA VAL A 18 7.97 11.02 -1.23
C VAL A 18 9.33 11.63 -1.53
N TRP A 19 10.26 10.83 -2.03
CA TRP A 19 11.56 11.33 -2.48
C TRP A 19 11.43 12.34 -3.64
N LEU A 20 10.60 12.04 -4.63
CA LEU A 20 10.30 12.95 -5.75
C LEU A 20 9.65 14.25 -5.26
N MET A 21 8.70 14.13 -4.33
CA MET A 21 8.00 15.28 -3.74
C MET A 21 8.98 16.21 -3.03
N ARG A 22 9.82 15.68 -2.14
CA ARG A 22 10.89 16.46 -1.45
C ARG A 22 11.92 17.07 -2.39
N ARG A 23 12.08 16.54 -3.61
CA ARG A 23 12.97 17.09 -4.65
C ARG A 23 12.28 18.17 -5.51
N GLY A 24 11.03 18.53 -5.22
CA GLY A 24 10.23 19.45 -6.04
C GLY A 24 9.93 18.91 -7.45
N ARG A 25 10.02 17.59 -7.64
CA ARG A 25 9.81 16.92 -8.93
C ARG A 25 8.39 16.37 -9.02
N ASN A 26 7.91 16.17 -10.23
CA ASN A 26 6.56 15.65 -10.46
C ASN A 26 6.44 14.21 -9.89
N TYR A 27 5.74 14.04 -8.77
CA TYR A 27 5.52 12.78 -8.07
C TYR A 27 4.27 12.01 -8.57
N ARG A 28 3.46 12.65 -9.42
CA ARG A 28 2.27 12.05 -10.05
C ARG A 28 2.50 10.68 -10.71
N PRO A 29 3.57 10.45 -11.50
CA PRO A 29 3.76 9.17 -12.20
C PRO A 29 4.02 7.98 -11.26
N THR A 30 4.46 8.20 -10.02
CA THR A 30 4.66 7.13 -9.03
C THR A 30 3.48 7.04 -8.06
N PHE A 31 2.82 8.16 -7.77
CA PHE A 31 1.69 8.23 -6.86
C PHE A 31 0.43 7.56 -7.40
N TYR A 32 0.06 7.79 -8.67
CA TYR A 32 -1.15 7.16 -9.23
C TYR A 32 -1.06 5.62 -9.25
N PRO A 33 0.05 5.01 -9.72
CA PRO A 33 0.23 3.57 -9.63
C PRO A 33 0.20 3.05 -8.20
N MET A 34 0.79 3.77 -7.25
CA MET A 34 0.79 3.38 -5.83
C MET A 34 -0.63 3.26 -5.27
N VAL A 35 -1.48 4.28 -5.48
CA VAL A 35 -2.87 4.28 -4.98
C VAL A 35 -3.67 3.15 -5.63
N PHE A 36 -3.56 3.02 -6.96
CA PHE A 36 -4.22 1.93 -7.68
C PHE A 36 -3.79 0.55 -7.14
N MET A 37 -2.48 0.37 -6.93
CA MET A 37 -1.92 -0.86 -6.41
C MET A 37 -2.45 -1.19 -5.01
N LEU A 38 -2.57 -0.20 -4.11
CA LEU A 38 -3.14 -0.41 -2.77
C LEU A 38 -4.61 -0.86 -2.82
N ILE A 39 -5.43 -0.26 -3.68
CA ILE A 39 -6.84 -0.64 -3.86
C ILE A 39 -6.95 -2.08 -4.36
N VAL A 40 -6.16 -2.44 -5.38
CA VAL A 40 -6.11 -3.81 -5.91
C VAL A 40 -5.66 -4.80 -4.85
N THR A 41 -4.64 -4.44 -4.06
CA THR A 41 -4.08 -5.31 -3.02
C THR A 41 -5.08 -5.57 -1.90
N LEU A 42 -5.78 -4.54 -1.43
CA LEU A 42 -6.83 -4.66 -0.40
C LEU A 42 -7.98 -5.55 -0.89
N THR A 43 -8.45 -5.32 -2.12
CA THR A 43 -9.54 -6.10 -2.72
C THR A 43 -9.13 -7.57 -2.91
N ALA A 44 -7.89 -7.81 -3.38
CA ALA A 44 -7.34 -9.15 -3.55
C ALA A 44 -7.19 -9.88 -2.21
N LEU A 45 -6.69 -9.22 -1.17
CA LEU A 45 -6.56 -9.80 0.17
C LEU A 45 -7.92 -10.13 0.80
N ALA A 46 -8.91 -9.24 0.68
CA ALA A 46 -10.25 -9.50 1.17
C ALA A 46 -10.88 -10.73 0.49
N SER A 47 -10.73 -10.84 -0.83
CA SER A 47 -11.20 -12.00 -1.59
C SER A 47 -10.42 -13.28 -1.24
N LEU A 48 -9.11 -13.18 -1.07
CA LEU A 48 -8.25 -14.30 -0.66
C LEU A 48 -8.68 -14.85 0.70
N ILE A 49 -8.88 -13.98 1.70
CA ILE A 49 -9.30 -14.38 3.05
C ILE A 49 -10.65 -15.09 2.97
N ARG A 50 -11.65 -14.48 2.31
CA ARG A 50 -12.99 -15.07 2.19
C ARG A 50 -12.96 -16.46 1.55
N ASN A 51 -12.24 -16.61 0.44
CA ASN A 51 -12.16 -17.89 -0.27
C ASN A 51 -11.39 -18.96 0.52
N ASN A 52 -10.31 -18.59 1.19
CA ASN A 52 -9.49 -19.56 1.95
C ASN A 52 -10.14 -19.96 3.28
N LEU A 53 -10.86 -19.06 3.95
CA LEU A 53 -11.62 -19.40 5.16
C LEU A 53 -12.82 -20.30 4.82
N ALA A 54 -13.53 -20.01 3.72
CA ALA A 54 -14.63 -20.86 3.26
C ALA A 54 -14.15 -22.27 2.87
N ALA A 55 -12.94 -22.38 2.32
CA ALA A 55 -12.33 -23.66 1.93
C ALA A 55 -11.58 -24.39 3.06
N GLN A 56 -11.69 -23.94 4.33
CA GLN A 56 -10.93 -24.48 5.48
C GLN A 56 -9.41 -24.47 5.27
N ASN A 57 -8.89 -23.64 4.36
CA ASN A 57 -7.48 -23.55 4.03
C ASN A 57 -6.79 -22.48 4.90
N TYR A 58 -6.48 -22.85 6.13
CA TYR A 58 -5.86 -21.97 7.11
C TYR A 58 -4.43 -21.56 6.75
N VAL A 59 -3.72 -22.36 5.94
CA VAL A 59 -2.33 -22.10 5.52
C VAL A 59 -2.22 -20.80 4.71
N LEU A 60 -3.21 -20.52 3.87
CA LEU A 60 -3.27 -19.26 3.11
C LEU A 60 -4.16 -18.21 3.78
N GLY A 61 -5.17 -18.64 4.55
CA GLY A 61 -6.09 -17.74 5.26
C GLY A 61 -5.40 -16.92 6.36
N VAL A 62 -4.65 -17.55 7.25
CA VAL A 62 -4.03 -16.89 8.41
C VAL A 62 -2.99 -15.83 7.98
N PRO A 63 -2.03 -16.13 7.08
CA PRO A 63 -1.12 -15.10 6.56
C PRO A 63 -1.86 -14.01 5.78
N GLY A 64 -2.97 -14.36 5.10
CA GLY A 64 -3.82 -13.40 4.41
C GLY A 64 -4.39 -12.33 5.33
N VAL A 65 -4.90 -12.72 6.50
CA VAL A 65 -5.40 -11.77 7.52
C VAL A 65 -4.28 -10.87 8.03
N LEU A 66 -3.11 -11.43 8.32
CA LEU A 66 -1.96 -10.65 8.80
C LEU A 66 -1.49 -9.62 7.75
N LEU A 67 -1.44 -10.02 6.48
CA LEU A 67 -1.13 -9.11 5.37
C LEU A 67 -2.21 -8.05 5.17
N PHE A 68 -3.49 -8.36 5.41
CA PHE A 68 -4.56 -7.37 5.32
C PHE A 68 -4.45 -6.28 6.38
N VAL A 69 -4.08 -6.65 7.62
CA VAL A 69 -3.78 -5.68 8.68
C VAL A 69 -2.59 -4.80 8.29
N LEU A 70 -1.51 -5.41 7.78
CA LEU A 70 -0.36 -4.68 7.26
C LEU A 70 -0.74 -3.72 6.12
N ALA A 71 -1.62 -4.13 5.21
CA ALA A 71 -2.11 -3.29 4.13
C ALA A 71 -2.82 -2.03 4.64
N ILE A 72 -3.67 -2.17 5.67
CA ILE A 72 -4.34 -1.04 6.33
C ILE A 72 -3.32 -0.10 6.95
N PHE A 73 -2.33 -0.64 7.67
CA PHE A 73 -1.24 0.15 8.25
C PHE A 73 -0.50 0.96 7.18
N LEU A 74 -0.23 0.34 6.02
CA LEU A 74 0.43 0.97 4.88
C LEU A 74 -0.39 2.14 4.31
N VAL A 75 -1.72 2.02 4.24
CA VAL A 75 -2.61 3.11 3.82
C VAL A 75 -2.54 4.28 4.80
N ILE A 76 -2.52 4.01 6.10
CA ILE A 76 -2.39 5.04 7.13
C ILE A 76 -1.03 5.74 7.02
N GLU A 77 0.05 4.97 6.88
CA GLU A 77 1.40 5.51 6.71
C GLU A 77 1.50 6.37 5.45
N THR A 78 0.91 5.91 4.35
CA THR A 78 0.81 6.67 3.10
C THR A 78 0.15 8.02 3.34
N TYR A 79 -0.99 8.05 4.04
CA TYR A 79 -1.71 9.27 4.33
C TYR A 79 -0.91 10.23 5.21
N ASN A 80 -0.26 9.71 6.26
CA ASN A 80 0.57 10.51 7.17
C ASN A 80 1.77 11.11 6.44
N VAL A 81 2.51 10.29 5.70
CA VAL A 81 3.71 10.74 4.98
C VAL A 81 3.36 11.73 3.87
N MET A 82 2.26 11.53 3.16
CA MET A 82 1.74 12.48 2.17
C MET A 82 1.42 13.84 2.81
N LYS A 83 0.73 13.83 3.95
CA LYS A 83 0.37 15.05 4.69
C LYS A 83 1.61 15.80 5.18
N ASP A 84 2.60 15.07 5.70
CA ASP A 84 3.85 15.66 6.18
C ASP A 84 4.71 16.19 5.04
N ALA A 85 4.83 15.44 3.96
CA ALA A 85 5.62 15.86 2.81
C ALA A 85 4.96 17.05 2.08
N SER A 86 3.62 17.14 2.03
CA SER A 86 2.91 18.34 1.53
C SER A 86 3.16 19.59 2.38
N LYS A 87 3.31 19.46 3.71
CA LYS A 87 3.66 20.59 4.58
C LYS A 87 5.07 21.13 4.33
N SER A 88 6.00 20.28 3.92
CA SER A 88 7.36 20.70 3.54
C SER A 88 7.39 21.51 2.24
N ASP A 89 6.57 21.16 1.25
CA ASP A 89 6.50 21.89 -0.03
C ASP A 89 5.80 23.25 0.10
N VAL A 90 4.88 23.43 1.06
CA VAL A 90 4.21 24.72 1.34
C VAL A 90 5.14 25.71 2.06
N LYS A 91 6.25 25.23 2.64
CA LYS A 91 7.23 26.05 3.36
C LYS A 91 8.47 26.41 2.53
N ALA A 92 8.59 25.90 1.30
CA ALA A 92 9.73 26.14 0.41
C ALA A 92 9.50 27.33 -0.52
#